data_AF-A0A7X3PE24-F1
#
_entry.id   AF-A0A7X3PE24-F1
#
_cell.length_a   1.000
_cell.length_b   1.000
_cell.length_c   1.000
_cell.angle_alpha   90.00
_cell.angle_beta   90.00
_cell.angle_gamma   90.00
#
_symmetry.space_group_name_H-M   'P 1'
#
loop_
_entity.id
_entity.type
_entity.pdbx_description
1 polymer ?
#
loop_
_entity_poly.entity_id
_entity_poly.type
_entity_poly.pdbx_seq_one_letter_code
_entity_poly.pdbx_strand_id
1 'polypeptide(L)'
;MSRWSLWLAWVLASGVGGAVGVVPARIIGTAMGEAVLGAVALGGVLGAIATVQWLIMRRRLSWAARWATAKVVGGLVGGAVALGLLDVLSANGSETLGAILGTLTGLGAFGTVQWLILRRVARAGWWVAASVAGLLAAGPLGVGVLGLLVGDGGGFGVVYGAITGARFVTAISKRRVSQFRDPPDGTSP
;
A
#
# COMPACT_ATOMS: atom_id res chain seq x y z
N MET A 1 -20.16 11.02 7.84
CA MET A 1 -19.43 9.74 7.96
C MET A 1 -18.70 9.68 9.29
N SER A 2 -19.03 8.67 10.10
CA SER A 2 -18.30 8.35 11.33
C SER A 2 -16.89 7.85 11.01
N ARG A 3 -15.96 7.94 11.99
CA ARG A 3 -14.59 7.39 11.86
C ARG A 3 -14.60 5.91 11.46
N TRP A 4 -15.54 5.16 12.02
CA TRP A 4 -15.77 3.75 11.72
C TRP A 4 -16.15 3.50 10.26
N SER A 5 -17.13 4.23 9.72
CA SER A 5 -17.56 4.07 8.33
C SER A 5 -16.45 4.36 7.32
N LEU A 6 -15.56 5.32 7.63
CA LEU A 6 -14.42 5.65 6.78
C LEU A 6 -13.33 4.58 6.85
N TRP A 7 -13.05 4.05 8.05
CA TRP A 7 -12.11 2.95 8.24
C TRP A 7 -12.59 1.71 7.47
N LEU A 8 -13.86 1.32 7.63
CA LEU A 8 -14.43 0.16 6.96
C LEU A 8 -14.41 0.32 5.43
N ALA A 9 -14.78 1.49 4.92
CA ALA A 9 -14.70 1.78 3.48
C ALA A 9 -13.26 1.67 2.95
N TRP A 10 -12.26 2.05 3.75
CA TRP A 10 -10.85 1.92 3.40
C TRP A 10 -10.38 0.45 3.36
N VAL A 11 -10.80 -0.36 4.33
CA VAL A 11 -10.52 -1.79 4.37
C VAL A 11 -11.14 -2.49 3.16
N LEU A 12 -12.43 -2.25 2.90
CA LEU A 12 -13.15 -2.83 1.77
C LEU A 12 -12.53 -2.40 0.44
N ALA A 13 -12.18 -1.13 0.29
CA ALA A 13 -11.48 -0.63 -0.90
C ALA A 13 -10.15 -1.35 -1.14
N SER A 14 -9.41 -1.63 -0.07
CA SER A 14 -8.12 -2.32 -0.17
C SER A 14 -8.32 -3.81 -0.47
N GLY A 15 -9.33 -4.45 0.11
CA GLY A 15 -9.71 -5.83 -0.21
C GLY A 15 -10.14 -5.98 -1.67
N VAL A 16 -11.05 -5.12 -2.15
CA VAL A 16 -11.50 -5.11 -3.55
C VAL A 16 -10.36 -4.82 -4.50
N GLY A 17 -9.52 -3.81 -4.20
CA GLY A 17 -8.34 -3.52 -5.00
C GLY A 17 -7.39 -4.71 -5.07
N GLY A 18 -7.19 -5.39 -3.94
CA GLY A 18 -6.37 -6.60 -3.89
C GLY A 18 -6.93 -7.74 -4.74
N ALA A 19 -8.23 -8.03 -4.62
CA ALA A 19 -8.88 -9.06 -5.43
C ALA A 19 -8.83 -8.74 -6.93
N VAL A 20 -9.14 -7.49 -7.32
CA VAL A 20 -9.15 -7.05 -8.72
C VAL A 20 -7.74 -7.07 -9.31
N GLY A 21 -6.71 -6.71 -8.53
CA GLY A 21 -5.33 -6.67 -9.00
C GLY A 21 -4.73 -8.03 -9.34
N VAL A 22 -5.28 -9.14 -8.81
CA VAL A 22 -4.81 -10.51 -9.11
C VAL A 22 -5.15 -10.93 -10.54
N VAL A 23 -6.28 -10.50 -11.08
CA VAL A 23 -6.74 -10.90 -12.42
C VAL A 23 -5.77 -10.51 -13.53
N PRO A 24 -5.41 -9.21 -13.72
CA PRO A 24 -4.45 -8.83 -14.75
C PRO A 24 -3.06 -9.42 -14.50
N ALA A 25 -2.69 -9.62 -13.23
CA ALA A 25 -1.43 -10.24 -12.88
C ALA A 25 -1.31 -11.70 -13.32
N ARG A 26 -2.38 -12.48 -13.16
CA ARG A 26 -2.41 -13.85 -13.67
C ARG A 26 -2.34 -13.88 -15.19
N ILE A 27 -3.10 -13.01 -15.87
CA ILE A 27 -3.09 -12.94 -17.35
C ILE A 27 -1.68 -12.63 -17.88
N ILE A 28 -1.00 -11.65 -17.29
CA ILE A 28 0.35 -11.25 -17.73
C ILE A 28 1.38 -12.31 -17.35
N GLY A 29 1.27 -12.86 -16.14
CA GLY A 29 2.23 -13.86 -15.66
C GLY A 29 2.16 -15.19 -16.40
N THR A 30 0.97 -15.65 -16.83
CA THR A 30 0.87 -16.84 -17.69
C THR A 30 1.52 -16.64 -19.06
N ALA A 31 1.63 -15.39 -19.53
CA ALA A 31 2.27 -15.07 -20.80
C ALA A 31 3.80 -14.88 -20.69
N MET A 32 4.32 -14.54 -19.51
CA MET A 32 5.71 -14.08 -19.34
C MET A 32 6.55 -14.87 -18.31
N GLY A 33 5.96 -15.87 -17.65
CA GLY A 33 6.63 -16.74 -16.68
C GLY A 33 6.41 -16.33 -15.21
N GLU A 34 6.72 -17.25 -14.29
CA GLU A 34 6.42 -17.15 -12.84
C GLU A 34 7.06 -15.95 -12.15
N ALA A 35 8.30 -15.59 -12.53
CA ALA A 35 8.97 -14.41 -11.97
C ALA A 35 8.22 -13.11 -12.35
N VAL A 36 7.75 -13.02 -13.59
CA VAL A 36 6.95 -11.87 -14.06
C VAL A 36 5.56 -11.88 -13.42
N LEU A 37 4.97 -13.06 -13.20
CA LEU A 37 3.71 -13.22 -12.47
C LEU A 37 3.79 -12.60 -11.07
N GLY A 38 4.88 -12.84 -10.34
CA GLY A 38 5.11 -12.24 -9.02
C GLY A 38 5.19 -10.71 -9.04
N ALA A 39 5.89 -10.12 -10.01
CA ALA A 39 6.09 -8.67 -10.10
C ALA A 39 4.79 -7.96 -10.42
N VAL A 40 4.09 -8.51 -11.41
CA VAL A 40 2.87 -7.95 -11.94
C VAL A 40 1.73 -8.20 -10.97
N ALA A 41 1.75 -9.28 -10.20
CA ALA A 41 0.84 -9.50 -9.06
C ALA A 41 0.99 -8.41 -8.01
N LEU A 42 2.20 -8.18 -7.51
CA LEU A 42 2.45 -7.16 -6.50
C LEU A 42 2.14 -5.75 -7.01
N GLY A 43 2.61 -5.40 -8.21
CA GLY A 43 2.36 -4.11 -8.84
C GLY A 43 0.87 -3.89 -9.16
N GLY A 44 0.18 -4.90 -9.68
CA GLY A 44 -1.24 -4.87 -10.02
C GLY A 44 -2.12 -4.76 -8.78
N VAL A 45 -1.85 -5.56 -7.74
CA VAL A 45 -2.53 -5.50 -6.43
C VAL A 45 -2.34 -4.13 -5.79
N LEU A 46 -1.10 -3.67 -5.66
CA LEU A 46 -0.82 -2.36 -5.04
C LEU A 46 -1.38 -1.21 -5.87
N GLY A 47 -1.36 -1.32 -7.20
CA GLY A 47 -1.91 -0.31 -8.11
C GLY A 47 -3.44 -0.23 -8.06
N ALA A 48 -4.11 -1.36 -8.02
CA ALA A 48 -5.56 -1.41 -7.86
C ALA A 48 -5.98 -0.86 -6.48
N ILE A 49 -5.30 -1.27 -5.39
CA ILE A 49 -5.50 -0.70 -4.05
C ILE A 49 -5.29 0.82 -4.08
N ALA A 50 -4.19 1.30 -4.68
CA ALA A 50 -3.88 2.72 -4.77
C ALA A 50 -4.96 3.49 -5.54
N THR A 51 -5.51 2.91 -6.61
CA THR A 51 -6.56 3.51 -7.44
C THR A 51 -7.86 3.65 -6.67
N VAL A 52 -8.29 2.60 -5.95
CA VAL A 52 -9.52 2.67 -5.15
C VAL A 52 -9.35 3.65 -3.97
N GLN A 53 -8.19 3.62 -3.29
CA GLN A 53 -7.86 4.58 -2.23
C GLN A 53 -7.83 6.02 -2.76
N TRP A 54 -7.32 6.22 -3.99
CA TRP A 54 -7.35 7.50 -4.67
C TRP A 54 -8.77 8.00 -4.95
N LEU A 55 -9.66 7.15 -5.46
CA LEU A 55 -11.06 7.52 -5.72
C LEU A 55 -11.79 8.02 -4.46
N ILE A 56 -11.46 7.45 -3.30
CA ILE A 56 -11.98 7.90 -2.00
C ILE A 56 -11.38 9.27 -1.62
N MET A 57 -10.08 9.48 -1.87
CA MET A 57 -9.35 10.68 -1.45
C MET A 57 -9.50 11.88 -2.40
N ARG A 58 -9.76 11.67 -3.69
CA ARG A 58 -9.69 12.71 -4.73
C ARG A 58 -10.59 13.92 -4.47
N ARG A 59 -11.71 13.72 -3.78
CA ARG A 59 -12.64 14.80 -3.41
C ARG A 59 -12.19 15.60 -2.19
N ARG A 60 -11.22 15.11 -1.42
CA ARG A 60 -10.81 15.69 -0.13
C ARG A 60 -9.37 16.20 -0.12
N LEU A 61 -8.52 15.69 -1.01
CA LEU A 61 -7.09 15.96 -1.00
C LEU A 61 -6.62 16.18 -2.44
N SER A 62 -6.24 17.41 -2.77
CA SER A 62 -5.70 17.78 -4.09
C SER A 62 -4.41 17.04 -4.45
N TRP A 63 -3.69 16.53 -3.44
CA TRP A 63 -2.45 15.75 -3.62
C TRP A 63 -2.68 14.24 -3.78
N ALA A 64 -3.93 13.76 -3.74
CA ALA A 64 -4.24 12.33 -3.80
C ALA A 64 -3.69 11.65 -5.05
N ALA A 65 -3.72 12.32 -6.20
CA ALA A 65 -3.23 11.76 -7.47
C ALA A 65 -1.73 11.44 -7.40
N ARG A 66 -0.91 12.39 -6.91
CA ARG A 66 0.54 12.21 -6.76
C ARG A 66 0.88 11.05 -5.82
N TRP A 67 0.07 10.86 -4.78
CA TRP A 67 0.22 9.76 -3.84
C TRP A 67 -0.12 8.40 -4.47
N ALA A 68 -1.18 8.33 -5.27
CA ALA A 68 -1.54 7.11 -5.97
C ALA A 68 -0.44 6.71 -6.96
N THR A 69 0.09 7.68 -7.72
CA THR A 69 1.23 7.46 -8.61
C THR A 69 2.47 7.01 -7.84
N ALA A 70 2.75 7.59 -6.67
CA ALA A 70 3.86 7.17 -5.80
C ALA A 70 3.76 5.69 -5.41
N LYS A 71 2.56 5.22 -5.07
CA LYS A 71 2.31 3.82 -4.71
C LYS A 71 2.52 2.89 -5.89
N VAL A 72 1.98 3.25 -7.05
CA VAL A 72 2.13 2.47 -8.28
C VAL A 72 3.60 2.36 -8.66
N VAL A 73 4.29 3.49 -8.78
CA VAL A 73 5.72 3.53 -9.16
C VAL A 73 6.58 2.81 -8.13
N GLY A 74 6.39 3.09 -6.85
CA GLY A 74 7.12 2.40 -5.79
C GLY A 74 6.86 0.90 -5.81
N GLY A 75 5.63 0.47 -6.13
CA GLY A 75 5.26 -0.94 -6.17
C GLY A 75 5.93 -1.66 -7.34
N LEU A 76 5.96 -1.03 -8.51
CA LEU A 76 6.66 -1.54 -9.69
C LEU A 76 8.17 -1.63 -9.46
N VAL A 77 8.79 -0.55 -8.96
CA VAL A 77 10.24 -0.52 -8.67
C VAL A 77 10.60 -1.53 -7.59
N GLY A 78 9.84 -1.55 -6.49
CA GLY A 78 10.07 -2.50 -5.39
C GLY A 78 9.89 -3.95 -5.82
N GLY A 79 8.85 -4.25 -6.59
CA GLY A 79 8.62 -5.58 -7.15
C GLY A 79 9.75 -6.02 -8.07
N ALA A 80 10.16 -5.16 -9.01
CA ALA A 80 11.26 -5.47 -9.92
C ALA A 80 12.58 -5.76 -9.18
N VAL A 81 12.91 -4.96 -8.17
CA VAL A 81 14.10 -5.17 -7.34
C VAL A 81 14.00 -6.47 -6.53
N ALA A 82 12.83 -6.73 -5.94
CA ALA A 82 12.62 -7.94 -5.16
C ALA A 82 12.84 -9.21 -5.98
N LEU A 83 12.34 -9.21 -7.21
CA LEU A 83 12.39 -10.37 -8.08
C LEU A 83 13.74 -10.55 -8.75
N GLY A 84 14.39 -9.46 -9.17
CA GLY A 84 15.77 -9.55 -9.66
C GLY A 84 16.71 -10.13 -8.60
N LEU A 85 16.52 -9.76 -7.34
CA LEU A 85 17.33 -10.29 -6.25
C LEU A 85 16.97 -11.73 -5.88
N LEU A 86 15.69 -12.09 -5.94
CA LEU A 86 15.24 -13.49 -5.81
C LEU A 86 15.86 -14.37 -6.88
N ASP A 87 15.83 -13.94 -8.15
CA ASP A 87 16.35 -14.68 -9.29
C ASP A 87 17.87 -14.90 -9.16
N VAL A 88 18.63 -13.83 -8.89
CA VAL A 88 20.07 -13.89 -8.70
C VAL A 88 20.47 -14.83 -7.55
N LEU A 89 19.74 -14.81 -6.44
CA LEU A 89 20.08 -15.64 -5.27
C LEU A 89 19.55 -17.07 -5.38
N SER A 90 18.44 -17.28 -6.07
CA SER A 90 17.92 -18.60 -6.43
C SER A 90 18.90 -19.34 -7.35
N ALA A 91 19.46 -18.64 -8.35
CA ALA A 91 20.51 -19.19 -9.21
C ALA A 91 21.78 -19.63 -8.45
N ASN A 92 21.98 -19.14 -7.22
CA ASN A 92 23.08 -19.53 -6.33
C ASN A 92 22.67 -20.60 -5.28
N GLY A 93 21.50 -21.23 -5.44
CA GLY A 93 21.00 -22.27 -4.53
C GLY A 93 20.43 -21.75 -3.21
N SER A 94 20.09 -20.45 -3.13
CA SER A 94 19.60 -19.82 -1.90
C SER A 94 18.24 -19.15 -2.11
N GLU A 95 17.23 -19.95 -2.45
CA GLU A 95 15.84 -19.47 -2.69
C GLU A 95 15.28 -18.70 -1.49
N THR A 96 15.45 -19.22 -0.27
CA THR A 96 14.97 -18.58 0.97
C THR A 96 15.64 -17.23 1.20
N LEU A 97 16.95 -17.14 1.00
CA LEU A 97 17.69 -15.89 1.15
C LEU A 97 17.30 -14.89 0.06
N GLY A 98 17.09 -15.37 -1.16
CA GLY A 98 16.55 -14.62 -2.29
C GLY A 98 15.20 -14.00 -1.99
N ALA A 99 14.28 -14.78 -1.44
CA ALA A 99 12.95 -14.32 -1.07
C ALA A 99 13.02 -13.26 0.04
N ILE A 100 13.83 -13.49 1.08
CA ILE A 100 13.99 -12.56 2.21
C ILE A 100 14.61 -11.24 1.73
N LEU A 101 15.78 -11.30 1.10
CA LEU A 101 16.51 -10.12 0.67
C LEU A 101 15.76 -9.37 -0.43
N GLY A 102 15.16 -10.10 -1.38
CA GLY A 102 14.30 -9.53 -2.40
C GLY A 102 13.14 -8.74 -1.79
N THR A 103 12.39 -9.37 -0.88
CA THR A 103 11.27 -8.73 -0.19
C THR A 103 11.72 -7.48 0.58
N LEU A 104 12.78 -7.58 1.38
CA LEU A 104 13.29 -6.44 2.16
C LEU A 104 13.74 -5.28 1.27
N THR A 105 14.46 -5.58 0.19
CA THR A 105 14.97 -4.56 -0.73
C THR A 105 13.83 -3.93 -1.53
N GLY A 106 12.86 -4.73 -1.98
CA GLY A 106 11.67 -4.25 -2.66
C GLY A 106 10.79 -3.36 -1.78
N LEU A 107 10.58 -3.76 -0.52
CA LEU A 107 9.89 -2.95 0.49
C LEU A 107 10.64 -1.64 0.78
N GLY A 108 11.98 -1.70 0.86
CA GLY A 108 12.83 -0.53 1.02
C GLY A 108 12.70 0.44 -0.14
N ALA A 109 12.73 -0.05 -1.37
CA ALA A 109 12.54 0.76 -2.58
C ALA A 109 11.12 1.37 -2.63
N PHE A 110 10.09 0.58 -2.36
CA PHE A 110 8.70 1.04 -2.25
C PHE A 110 8.54 2.15 -1.21
N GLY A 111 9.07 1.93 0.00
CA GLY A 111 9.03 2.88 1.10
C GLY A 111 9.80 4.16 0.80
N THR A 112 10.96 4.06 0.15
CA THR A 112 11.78 5.21 -0.25
C THR A 112 11.08 6.07 -1.28
N VAL A 113 10.49 5.47 -2.32
CA VAL A 113 9.73 6.21 -3.35
C VAL A 113 8.53 6.92 -2.72
N GLN A 114 7.77 6.22 -1.86
CA GLN A 114 6.68 6.84 -1.11
C GLN A 114 7.17 8.00 -0.24
N TRP A 115 8.26 7.80 0.48
CA TRP A 115 8.83 8.81 1.37
C TRP A 115 9.32 10.05 0.60
N LEU A 116 10.05 9.89 -0.50
CA LEU A 116 10.55 11.00 -1.30
C LEU A 116 9.43 11.88 -1.87
N ILE A 117 8.28 11.27 -2.20
CA ILE A 117 7.10 11.99 -2.67
C ILE A 117 6.35 12.64 -1.50
N LEU A 118 6.30 11.97 -0.34
CA LEU A 118 5.55 12.43 0.82
C LEU A 118 6.31 13.31 1.80
N ARG A 119 7.63 13.44 1.71
CA ARG A 119 8.46 14.24 2.64
C ARG A 119 8.07 15.71 2.70
N ARG A 120 7.36 16.22 1.68
CA ARG A 120 6.79 17.57 1.64
C ARG A 120 5.52 17.73 2.49
N VAL A 121 4.94 16.63 2.97
CA VAL A 121 3.78 16.61 3.85
C VAL A 121 4.26 16.30 5.27
N ALA A 122 4.17 17.30 6.17
CA ALA A 122 4.59 17.13 7.56
C ALA A 122 3.95 15.87 8.21
N ARG A 123 4.78 15.07 8.90
CA ARG A 123 4.45 13.77 9.54
C ARG A 123 4.30 12.54 8.62
N ALA A 124 4.82 12.57 7.40
CA ALA A 124 4.80 11.42 6.48
C ALA A 124 5.56 10.17 6.97
N GLY A 125 6.55 10.30 7.88
CA GLY A 125 7.36 9.16 8.33
C GLY A 125 6.56 8.01 8.95
N TRP A 126 5.51 8.32 9.71
CA TRP A 126 4.64 7.31 10.33
C TRP A 126 3.80 6.54 9.31
N TRP A 127 3.52 7.16 8.16
CA TRP A 127 2.77 6.54 7.07
C TRP A 127 3.58 5.48 6.32
N VAL A 128 4.88 5.73 6.18
CA VAL A 128 5.82 4.75 5.61
C VAL A 128 5.91 3.54 6.53
N ALA A 129 6.11 3.76 7.83
CA ALA A 129 6.15 2.68 8.82
C ALA A 129 4.86 1.83 8.82
N ALA A 130 3.68 2.47 8.77
CA ALA A 130 2.40 1.76 8.69
C ALA A 130 2.23 0.97 7.39
N SER A 131 2.75 1.48 6.27
CA SER A 131 2.69 0.80 4.97
C SER A 131 3.63 -0.40 4.94
N VAL A 132 4.83 -0.28 5.51
CA VAL A 132 5.79 -1.40 5.67
C VAL A 132 5.21 -2.47 6.60
N ALA A 133 4.70 -2.07 7.78
CA ALA A 133 4.05 -3.00 8.70
C ALA A 133 2.83 -3.69 8.07
N GLY A 134 2.04 -2.92 7.31
CA GLY A 134 0.91 -3.46 6.54
C GLY A 134 1.34 -4.52 5.54
N LEU A 135 2.41 -4.28 4.79
CA LEU A 135 2.94 -5.22 3.79
C LEU A 135 3.52 -6.48 4.44
N LEU A 136 4.31 -6.32 5.50
CA LEU A 136 4.88 -7.45 6.25
C LEU A 136 3.80 -8.34 6.87
N ALA A 137 2.74 -7.73 7.41
CA ALA A 137 1.62 -8.46 7.99
C ALA A 137 0.72 -9.10 6.91
N ALA A 138 0.50 -8.41 5.79
CA ALA A 138 -0.40 -8.86 4.73
C ALA A 138 0.09 -10.09 3.98
N GLY A 139 1.39 -10.40 4.01
CA GLY A 139 1.90 -11.67 3.50
C GLY A 139 1.35 -12.87 4.30
N PRO A 140 1.85 -13.13 5.52
CA PRO A 140 1.45 -14.31 6.29
C PRO A 140 -0.03 -14.32 6.67
N LEU A 141 -0.59 -13.18 7.07
CA LEU A 141 -1.98 -13.10 7.54
C LEU A 141 -2.97 -12.94 6.40
N GLY A 142 -2.59 -12.22 5.35
CA GLY A 142 -3.46 -11.91 4.23
C GLY A 142 -3.51 -13.02 3.20
N VAL A 143 -2.36 -13.53 2.75
CA VAL A 143 -2.30 -14.65 1.80
C VAL A 143 -2.59 -15.98 2.49
N GLY A 144 -2.10 -16.17 3.73
CA GLY A 144 -2.34 -17.40 4.48
C GLY A 144 -3.77 -17.49 5.03
N VAL A 145 -4.02 -16.83 6.16
CA VAL A 145 -5.27 -17.03 6.92
C VAL A 145 -6.49 -16.48 6.18
N LEU A 146 -6.40 -15.26 5.65
CA LEU A 146 -7.52 -14.60 4.97
C LEU A 146 -7.66 -15.01 3.50
N GLY A 147 -6.58 -15.46 2.85
CA GLY A 147 -6.59 -15.90 1.46
C GLY A 147 -7.55 -17.08 1.24
N LEU A 148 -7.69 -17.94 2.24
CA LEU A 148 -8.64 -19.06 2.24
C LEU A 148 -10.12 -18.62 2.15
N LEU A 149 -10.44 -17.40 2.60
CA LEU A 149 -11.82 -16.91 2.67
C LEU A 149 -12.19 -15.99 1.50
N VAL A 150 -11.23 -15.19 1.02
CA VAL A 150 -11.48 -14.09 0.06
C VAL A 150 -10.51 -14.09 -1.12
N GLY A 151 -9.70 -15.14 -1.27
CA GLY A 151 -8.61 -15.24 -2.23
C GLY A 151 -7.37 -14.45 -1.79
N ASP A 152 -6.19 -14.91 -2.20
CA ASP A 152 -4.88 -14.39 -1.77
C ASP A 152 -4.76 -12.86 -1.89
N GLY A 153 -5.20 -12.30 -3.03
CA GLY A 153 -5.20 -10.86 -3.25
C GLY A 153 -6.19 -10.10 -2.37
N GLY A 154 -7.37 -10.65 -2.15
CA GLY A 154 -8.40 -10.06 -1.28
C GLY A 154 -7.94 -10.04 0.18
N GLY A 155 -7.40 -11.14 0.66
CA GLY A 155 -6.90 -11.28 2.03
C GLY A 155 -5.71 -10.36 2.30
N PHE A 156 -4.75 -10.29 1.37
CA PHE A 156 -3.67 -9.31 1.39
C PHE A 156 -4.22 -7.87 1.49
N GLY A 157 -5.17 -7.53 0.62
CA GLY A 157 -5.80 -6.21 0.57
C GLY A 157 -6.49 -5.83 1.88
N VAL A 158 -7.21 -6.76 2.53
CA VAL A 158 -7.91 -6.54 3.80
C VAL A 158 -6.92 -6.25 4.93
N VAL A 159 -5.88 -7.07 5.12
CA VAL A 159 -4.89 -6.88 6.19
C VAL A 159 -4.14 -5.57 6.00
N TYR A 160 -3.67 -5.32 4.77
CA TYR A 160 -2.98 -4.08 4.42
C TYR A 160 -3.88 -2.86 4.65
N GLY A 161 -5.15 -2.95 4.26
CA GLY A 161 -6.17 -1.93 4.44
C GLY A 161 -6.47 -1.63 5.91
N ALA A 162 -6.58 -2.66 6.76
CA ALA A 162 -6.86 -2.50 8.18
C ALA A 162 -5.76 -1.70 8.90
N ILE A 163 -4.50 -2.05 8.65
CA ILE A 163 -3.33 -1.42 9.27
C ILE A 163 -3.17 0.02 8.78
N THR A 164 -3.23 0.23 7.45
CA THR A 164 -3.06 1.59 6.88
C THR A 164 -4.26 2.49 7.15
N GLY A 165 -5.48 1.93 7.13
CA GLY A 165 -6.73 2.65 7.35
C GLY A 165 -6.85 3.21 8.77
N ALA A 166 -6.42 2.46 9.80
CA ALA A 166 -6.45 2.93 11.19
C ALA A 166 -5.62 4.22 11.36
N ARG A 167 -4.47 4.28 10.69
CA ARG A 167 -3.59 5.46 10.70
C ARG A 167 -4.15 6.61 9.87
N PHE A 168 -4.74 6.32 8.72
CA PHE A 168 -5.42 7.32 7.88
C PHE A 168 -6.52 8.06 8.66
N VAL A 169 -7.42 7.30 9.30
CA VAL A 169 -8.54 7.87 10.06
C VAL A 169 -8.05 8.70 11.23
N THR A 170 -6.98 8.27 11.92
CA THR A 170 -6.36 9.03 13.00
C THR A 170 -5.78 10.35 12.50
N ALA A 171 -5.09 10.34 11.36
CA ALA A 171 -4.47 11.53 10.78
C ALA A 171 -5.50 12.59 10.36
N ILE A 172 -6.59 12.17 9.71
CA ILE A 172 -7.68 13.07 9.30
C ILE A 172 -8.43 13.63 10.51
N SER A 173 -8.60 12.83 11.56
CA SER A 173 -9.32 13.24 12.76
C SER A 173 -8.61 14.36 13.52
N LYS A 174 -7.27 14.39 13.51
CA LYS A 174 -6.48 15.42 14.19
C LYS A 174 -6.56 16.80 13.51
N ARG A 175 -6.64 16.87 12.18
CA ARG A 175 -6.73 18.15 11.44
C ARG A 175 -8.03 18.91 11.71
N ARG A 176 -9.12 18.19 11.97
CA ARG A 176 -10.43 18.81 12.18
C ARG A 176 -10.50 19.56 13.52
N VAL A 177 -9.72 19.15 14.51
CA VAL A 177 -9.70 19.79 15.84
C VAL A 177 -8.85 21.07 15.84
N SER A 178 -7.77 21.12 15.05
CA SER A 178 -6.93 22.32 14.98
C SER A 178 -7.62 23.51 14.29
N GLN A 179 -8.42 23.26 13.24
CA GLN A 179 -9.16 24.33 12.55
C GLN A 179 -10.24 25.01 13.39
N PHE A 180 -10.67 24.42 14.51
CA PHE A 180 -11.64 25.02 15.43
C PHE A 180 -11.00 25.69 16.64
N ARG A 181 -9.68 25.57 16.80
CA ARG A 181 -8.98 26.06 18.00
C ARG A 181 -8.27 27.39 17.80
N ASP A 182 -8.22 27.89 16.58
CA ASP A 182 -7.80 29.26 16.31
C ASP A 182 -9.04 30.14 16.52
N PRO A 183 -9.16 30.89 17.64
CA PRO A 183 -10.21 31.88 17.76
C PRO A 183 -10.06 32.86 16.58
N PRO A 184 -11.17 33.31 15.95
CA PRO A 184 -11.08 34.38 14.98
C PRO A 184 -10.35 35.52 15.66
N ASP A 185 -9.18 35.89 15.11
CA ASP A 185 -8.27 36.87 15.70
C ASP A 185 -9.09 38.02 16.26
N GLY A 186 -9.14 38.04 17.59
CA GLY A 186 -9.73 39.13 18.33
C GLY A 186 -8.96 40.35 17.91
N THR A 187 -9.64 41.22 17.18
CA THR A 187 -9.41 42.65 17.15
C THR A 187 -8.94 43.08 18.54
N SER A 188 -7.62 43.19 18.65
CA SER A 188 -6.96 43.86 19.75
C SER A 188 -7.16 45.37 19.50
N PRO A 189 -7.35 46.15 20.57
CA PRO A 189 -7.92 47.50 20.54
C PRO A 189 -7.19 48.51 19.66
#